data_AF-Q4JM97-F1
#
_entry.id   AF-Q4JM97-F1
#
_cell.length_a   1.000
_cell.length_b   1.000
_cell.length_c   1.000
_cell.angle_alpha   90.00
_cell.angle_beta   90.00
_cell.angle_gamma   90.00
#
_symmetry.space_group_name_H-M   'P 1'
#
loop_
_entity.id
_entity.type
_entity.pdbx_description
1 polymer ?
#
loop_
_entity_poly.entity_id
_entity_poly.type
_entity_poly.pdbx_seq_one_letter_code
_entity_poly.pdbx_strand_id
1 'polypeptide(L)' 'VDGELFMHYNSTARRDVPRTEWMAAKADQQYWDGQTQLGQGHEQVNSEDLDTLQRRYNQ' A
#
# COMPACT_ATOMS: atom_id res chain seq x y z
N VAL A 1 1.41 -7.38 12.69
CA VAL A 1 1.68 -7.18 14.14
C VAL A 1 2.04 -8.54 14.69
N ASP A 2 3.09 -8.67 15.51
CA ASP A 2 3.53 -9.96 16.08
C ASP A 2 3.79 -11.09 15.08
N GLY A 3 4.28 -10.72 13.89
CA GLY A 3 4.53 -11.68 12.78
C GLY A 3 3.30 -12.00 11.92
N GLU A 4 2.11 -11.51 12.28
CA GLU A 4 0.89 -11.71 11.50
C GLU A 4 0.60 -10.55 10.54
N LEU A 5 0.19 -10.90 9.32
CA LEU A 5 -0.27 -9.94 8.31
C LEU A 5 -1.67 -9.42 8.67
N PHE A 6 -1.77 -8.12 8.95
CA PHE A 6 -3.02 -7.51 9.43
C PHE A 6 -3.68 -6.57 8.41
N MET A 7 -2.95 -6.13 7.39
CA MET A 7 -3.45 -5.28 6.30
C MET A 7 -2.72 -5.62 5.00
N HIS A 8 -3.28 -5.22 3.86
CA HIS A 8 -2.67 -5.45 2.55
C HIS A 8 -3.09 -4.39 1.53
N TYR A 9 -2.12 -3.98 0.72
CA TYR A 9 -2.29 -3.16 -0.48
C TYR A 9 -1.75 -3.91 -1.69
N ASN A 10 -2.40 -3.76 -2.85
CA ASN A 10 -1.83 -4.14 -4.15
C ASN A 10 -2.27 -3.16 -5.23
N SER A 11 -1.46 -3.04 -6.29
CA SER A 11 -1.69 -2.11 -7.41
C SER A 11 -2.88 -2.47 -8.30
N THR A 12 -3.44 -3.68 -8.18
CA THR A 12 -4.66 -4.06 -8.91
C THR A 12 -5.90 -3.47 -8.26
N ALA A 13 -6.05 -3.66 -6.95
CA ALA A 13 -7.19 -3.13 -6.19
C ALA A 13 -7.01 -1.65 -5.82
N ARG A 14 -5.75 -1.18 -5.76
CA ARG A 14 -5.35 0.18 -5.36
C ARG A 14 -6.03 0.67 -4.08
N ARG A 15 -6.17 -0.24 -3.11
CA ARG A 15 -6.86 0.00 -1.85
C ARG A 15 -6.23 -0.82 -0.72
N ASP A 16 -6.07 -0.19 0.43
CA ASP A 16 -5.69 -0.87 1.66
C ASP A 16 -6.91 -1.59 2.25
N VAL A 17 -6.73 -2.87 2.56
CA VAL A 17 -7.78 -3.71 3.15
C VAL A 17 -7.28 -4.42 4.42
N PRO A 18 -8.14 -4.57 5.44
CA PRO A 18 -7.81 -5.38 6.59
C PRO A 18 -7.67 -6.85 6.18
N ARG A 19 -6.74 -7.56 6.83
CA ARG A 19 -6.55 -9.01 6.70
C ARG A 19 -6.93 -9.79 7.96
N THR A 20 -7.36 -9.07 9.00
CA THR A 20 -7.81 -9.63 10.27
C THR A 20 -9.12 -8.99 10.70
N GLU A 21 -9.94 -9.74 11.42
CA GLU A 21 -11.25 -9.26 11.91
C GLU A 21 -11.10 -8.11 12.90
N TRP A 22 -10.09 -8.18 13.77
CA TRP A 22 -9.87 -7.14 14.78
C TRP A 22 -9.52 -5.79 14.14
N MET A 23 -8.76 -5.76 13.05
CA MET A 23 -8.50 -4.52 12.30
C MET A 23 -9.77 -3.98 11.64
N ALA A 24 -10.53 -4.87 11.00
CA ALA A 24 -11.78 -4.49 10.34
C ALA A 24 -12.80 -3.90 11.31
N ALA A 25 -12.82 -4.39 12.56
CA ALA A 25 -13.74 -3.93 13.60
C ALA A 25 -13.28 -2.65 14.35
N LYS A 26 -11.98 -2.33 14.33
CA LYS A 26 -11.40 -1.25 15.15
C LYS A 26 -11.10 0.03 14.38
N ALA A 27 -10.77 -0.07 13.10
CA ALA A 27 -10.43 1.08 12.27
C ALA A 27 -11.65 1.57 11.50
N ASP A 28 -11.82 2.90 11.44
CA ASP A 28 -12.91 3.52 10.70
C ASP A 28 -12.59 3.67 9.21
N GLN A 29 -13.61 4.08 8.44
CA GLN A 29 -13.46 4.28 7.00
C GLN A 29 -12.41 5.36 6.67
N GLN A 30 -12.32 6.42 7.48
CA GLN A 30 -11.37 7.50 7.27
C GLN A 30 -9.92 7.03 7.40
N TYR A 31 -9.63 6.15 8.36
CA TYR A 31 -8.33 5.50 8.48
C TYR A 31 -7.97 4.75 7.19
N TRP A 32 -8.87 3.90 6.68
CA TRP A 32 -8.62 3.11 5.47
C TRP A 32 -8.48 3.96 4.21
N ASP A 33 -9.25 5.05 4.11
CA ASP A 33 -9.13 6.00 3.00
C ASP A 33 -7.77 6.72 3.04
N GLY A 34 -7.32 7.13 4.23
CA GLY A 34 -6.00 7.72 4.43
C GLY A 34 -4.86 6.75 4.11
N GLN A 35 -4.94 5.50 4.59
CA GLN A 35 -3.95 4.46 4.25
C GLN A 35 -3.92 4.22 2.74
N THR A 36 -5.09 4.13 2.11
CA THR A 36 -5.20 3.93 0.65
C THR A 36 -4.55 5.08 -0.12
N GLN A 37 -4.72 6.33 0.30
CA GLN A 37 -4.06 7.48 -0.33
C GLN A 37 -2.54 7.40 -0.20
N LEU A 38 -2.02 7.01 0.96
CA LEU A 38 -0.59 6.80 1.17
C LEU A 38 -0.05 5.65 0.31
N GLY A 39 -0.76 4.52 0.24
CA GLY A 39 -0.43 3.38 -0.60
C GLY A 39 -0.35 3.74 -2.08
N GLN A 40 -1.32 4.51 -2.58
CA GLN A 40 -1.32 5.02 -3.95
C GLN A 40 -0.16 6.00 -4.22
N GLY A 41 0.19 6.85 -3.26
CA GLY A 41 1.34 7.75 -3.35
C GLY A 41 2.67 6.99 -3.43
N HIS A 42 2.85 5.98 -2.57
CA HIS A 42 4.03 5.11 -2.62
C HIS A 42 4.11 4.30 -3.92
N GLU A 43 2.98 3.81 -4.43
CA GLU A 43 2.94 3.12 -5.72
C GLU A 43 3.47 4.00 -6.86
N GLN A 44 3.05 5.26 -6.91
CA GLN A 44 3.52 6.21 -7.92
C GLN A 44 5.04 6.47 -7.80
N VAL A 45 5.51 6.81 -6.60
CA VAL A 45 6.94 7.10 -6.37
C VAL A 45 7.81 5.90 -6.72
N ASN A 46 7.42 4.69 -6.29
CA ASN A 46 8.15 3.48 -6.63
C ASN A 46 8.20 3.22 -8.14
N SER A 47 7.13 3.52 -8.87
CA SER A 47 7.10 3.38 -10.33
C SER A 47 8.08 4.36 -11.01
N GLU A 48 8.10 5.63 -10.57
CA GLU A 48 9.01 6.66 -11.07
C GLU A 48 10.49 6.34 -10.74
N ASP A 49 10.73 5.81 -9.54
CA ASP A 49 12.05 5.38 -9.09
C ASP A 49 12.56 4.19 -9.90
N LEU A 50 11.72 3.17 -10.15
CA LEU A 50 12.10 2.02 -10.99
C LEU A 50 12.48 2.44 -12.41
N ASP A 51 11.68 3.31 -13.02
CA ASP A 51 11.94 3.86 -14.35
C ASP A 51 13.23 4.71 -14.37
N THR A 52 13.47 5.49 -13.32
CA THR A 52 14.73 6.23 -13.14
C THR A 52 15.94 5.31 -13.00
N LEU A 53 15.84 4.27 -12.18
CA LEU A 53 16.91 3.30 -11.95
C LEU A 53 17.21 2.50 -13.22
N GLN A 54 16.18 2.06 -13.95
CA GLN A 54 16.33 1.34 -15.21
C GLN A 54 17.16 2.16 -16.22
N ARG A 55 16.84 3.45 -16.38
CA ARG A 55 17.63 4.37 -17.23
C ARG A 55 19.07 4.56 -16.75
N ARG A 56 19.30 4.71 -15.43
CA ARG A 56 20.65 4.92 -14.87
C ARG A 56 21.55 3.70 -15.04
N TYR A 57 20.98 2.50 -14.95
CA TYR A 57 21.73 1.25 -15.07
C TYR A 57 21.71 0.67 -16.49
N ASN A 58 21.15 1.39 -17.46
CA ASN A 58 21.01 0.95 -18.86
C ASN A 58 20.38 -0.46 -18.99
N GLN A 59 19.33 -0.69 -18.18
CA GLN A 59 18.51 -1.90 -18.21
C GLN A 59 17.24 -1.69 -19.03
#